data_AF-A0A2K2FLS5-F1
#
_entry.id   AF-A0A2K2FLS5-F1
#
_cell.length_a   1.000
_cell.length_b   1.000
_cell.length_c   1.000
_cell.angle_alpha   90.00
_cell.angle_beta   90.00
_cell.angle_gamma   90.00
#
_symmetry.space_group_name_H-M   'P 1'
#
loop_
_entity.id
_entity.type
_entity.pdbx_description
1 polymer ?
#
loop_
_entity_poly.entity_id
_entity_poly.type
_entity_poly.pdbx_seq_one_letter_code
_entity_poly.pdbx_strand_id
1 'polypeptide(L)'
;MSKYNKQIIEKIVRIEETLEAIRAELSEIKEKLVHQPARESTGGQAKKLDVVNNAVKGTVWEKYPEQYRRLLAIVGSLSFDAWFGSVRSIEVKDDSLYLIVEDEFIKNALSARYSKELKHVFSVEKVFINSLENRD
;
A
#
# COMPACT_ATOMS: atom_id res chain seq x y z
N MET A 1 -1.99 -39.62 -30.99
CA MET A 1 -1.96 -38.67 -29.86
C MET A 1 -3.36 -38.65 -29.22
N SER A 2 -3.49 -38.84 -27.91
CA SER A 2 -4.81 -38.95 -27.24
C SER A 2 -5.62 -37.65 -27.37
N LYS A 3 -6.95 -37.74 -27.56
CA LYS A 3 -7.88 -36.60 -27.61
C LYS A 3 -7.74 -35.69 -26.38
N TYR A 4 -7.39 -36.29 -25.23
CA TYR A 4 -7.11 -35.59 -23.98
C TYR A 4 -5.84 -34.74 -24.06
N ASN A 5 -4.76 -35.26 -24.66
CA ASN A 5 -3.50 -34.53 -24.82
C ASN A 5 -3.66 -33.34 -25.77
N LYS A 6 -4.51 -33.46 -26.80
CA LYS A 6 -4.81 -32.35 -27.72
C LYS A 6 -5.54 -31.20 -27.01
N GLN A 7 -6.52 -31.52 -26.15
CA GLN A 7 -7.25 -30.51 -25.38
C GLN A 7 -6.37 -29.79 -24.34
N ILE A 8 -5.40 -30.48 -23.75
CA ILE A 8 -4.43 -29.85 -22.83
C ILE A 8 -3.54 -28.87 -23.59
N ILE A 9 -3.01 -29.26 -24.75
CA ILE A 9 -2.17 -28.39 -25.58
C ILE A 9 -2.94 -27.14 -26.02
N GLU A 10 -4.20 -27.29 -26.47
CA GLU A 10 -5.04 -26.15 -26.84
C GLU A 10 -5.31 -25.19 -25.68
N LYS A 11 -5.44 -25.70 -24.44
CA LYS A 11 -5.58 -24.85 -23.26
C LYS A 11 -4.29 -24.11 -22.91
N ILE A 12 -3.14 -24.78 -23.02
CA ILE A 12 -1.84 -24.17 -22.76
C ILE A 12 -1.61 -23.01 -23.74
N VAL A 13 -1.87 -23.22 -25.03
CA VAL A 13 -1.74 -22.18 -26.06
C VAL A 13 -2.62 -20.97 -25.74
N ARG A 14 -3.88 -21.17 -25.34
CA ARG A 14 -4.78 -20.06 -24.95
C ARG A 14 -4.28 -19.29 -23.72
N ILE A 15 -3.67 -19.98 -22.76
CA ILE A 15 -3.08 -19.34 -21.57
C ILE A 15 -1.89 -18.48 -21.99
N GLU A 16 -1.03 -19.00 -22.87
CA GLU A 16 0.11 -18.25 -23.42
C GLU A 16 -0.33 -17.00 -24.19
N GLU A 17 -1.36 -17.11 -25.02
CA GLU A 17 -1.95 -15.97 -25.73
C GLU A 17 -2.49 -14.89 -24.77
N THR A 18 -3.17 -15.32 -23.70
CA THR A 18 -3.69 -14.40 -22.68
C THR A 18 -2.57 -13.70 -21.92
N LEU A 19 -1.48 -14.42 -21.60
CA LEU A 19 -0.33 -13.85 -20.92
C LEU A 19 0.42 -12.81 -21.78
N GLU A 20 0.52 -13.05 -23.10
CA GLU A 20 1.11 -12.08 -24.02
C GLU A 20 0.24 -10.83 -24.17
N ALA A 21 -1.09 -10.96 -24.19
CA ALA A 21 -1.98 -9.79 -24.19
C ALA A 21 -1.80 -8.92 -22.93
N ILE A 22 -1.73 -9.55 -21.75
CA ILE A 22 -1.49 -8.84 -20.49
C ILE A 22 -0.12 -8.13 -20.50
N ARG A 23 0.92 -8.77 -21.05
CA ARG A 23 2.25 -8.16 -21.18
C ARG A 23 2.23 -6.92 -22.06
N ALA A 24 1.51 -6.98 -23.18
CA ALA A 24 1.37 -5.84 -24.09
C ALA A 24 0.66 -4.65 -23.39
N GLU A 25 -0.45 -4.91 -22.70
CA GLU A 25 -1.18 -3.87 -21.95
C GLU A 25 -0.32 -3.23 -20.85
N LEU A 26 0.45 -4.02 -20.12
CA LEU A 26 1.38 -3.51 -19.10
C LEU A 26 2.47 -2.64 -19.70
N SER A 27 2.98 -2.99 -20.89
CA SER A 27 3.97 -2.19 -21.60
C SER A 27 3.40 -0.85 -22.03
N GLU A 28 2.17 -0.82 -22.54
CA GLU A 28 1.47 0.41 -22.94
C GLU A 28 1.20 1.32 -21.73
N ILE A 29 0.80 0.76 -20.60
CA ILE A 29 0.63 1.51 -19.35
C ILE A 29 1.96 2.12 -18.89
N LYS A 30 3.06 1.35 -19.00
CA LYS A 30 4.41 1.82 -18.66
C LYS A 30 4.84 2.98 -19.55
N GLU A 31 4.62 2.91 -20.86
CA GLU A 31 4.93 4.00 -21.79
C GLU A 31 4.08 5.25 -21.49
N LYS A 32 2.78 5.09 -21.24
CA LYS A 32 1.90 6.21 -20.86
C LYS A 32 2.34 6.90 -19.57
N LEU A 33 2.91 6.17 -18.62
CA LEU A 33 3.48 6.73 -17.39
C LEU A 33 4.80 7.46 -17.63
N VAL A 34 5.64 6.96 -18.54
CA VAL A 34 6.91 7.60 -18.92
C VAL A 34 6.68 8.89 -19.72
N HIS A 35 5.60 8.96 -20.50
CA HIS A 35 5.27 10.12 -21.34
C HIS A 35 4.30 11.12 -20.70
N GLN A 36 3.95 10.96 -19.42
CA GLN A 36 3.28 12.06 -18.70
C GLN A 36 4.27 13.22 -18.55
N PRO A 37 3.97 14.42 -19.08
CA PRO A 37 4.85 15.56 -18.91
C PRO A 37 4.98 15.86 -17.41
N ALA A 38 6.21 16.03 -16.95
CA ALA A 38 6.49 16.52 -15.60
C ALA A 38 5.84 17.90 -15.47
N ARG A 39 4.68 17.97 -14.79
CA ARG A 39 4.03 19.24 -14.47
C ARG A 39 5.04 20.13 -13.77
N GLU A 40 5.29 21.29 -14.37
CA GLU A 40 6.25 22.28 -13.91
C GLU A 40 6.09 22.57 -12.41
N SER A 41 7.20 22.33 -11.71
CA SER A 41 7.47 22.70 -10.33
C SER A 41 7.65 24.22 -10.29
N THR A 42 6.73 24.96 -9.68
CA THR A 42 7.11 25.79 -8.51
C THR A 42 5.92 26.26 -7.65
N GLY A 43 4.67 25.98 -8.01
CA GLY A 43 3.47 26.33 -7.21
C GLY A 43 2.72 25.15 -6.57
N GLY A 44 3.14 23.92 -6.85
CA GLY A 44 2.36 22.70 -6.58
C GLY A 44 2.60 22.00 -5.24
N GLN A 45 3.63 22.38 -4.47
CA GLN A 45 3.91 21.73 -3.18
C GLN A 45 2.88 22.12 -2.11
N ALA A 46 2.48 23.39 -2.04
CA ALA A 46 1.45 23.85 -1.09
C ALA A 46 0.10 23.17 -1.34
N LYS A 47 -0.38 23.15 -2.60
CA LYS A 47 -1.64 22.48 -2.97
C LYS A 47 -1.62 20.97 -2.74
N LYS A 48 -0.48 20.28 -2.92
CA LYS A 48 -0.37 18.85 -2.60
C LYS A 48 -0.39 18.59 -1.10
N LEU A 49 0.22 19.46 -0.29
CA LEU A 49 0.17 19.37 1.16
C LEU A 49 -1.27 19.57 1.66
N ASP A 50 -1.99 20.56 1.11
CA ASP A 50 -3.39 20.83 1.47
C ASP A 50 -4.31 19.65 1.15
N VAL A 51 -4.08 18.98 0.02
CA VAL A 51 -4.83 17.77 -0.35
C VAL A 51 -4.55 16.62 0.62
N VAL A 52 -3.28 16.41 1.01
CA VAL A 52 -2.92 15.37 1.99
C VAL A 52 -3.51 15.68 3.36
N ASN A 53 -3.37 16.91 3.84
CA ASN A 53 -3.91 17.35 5.12
C ASN A 53 -5.43 17.22 5.18
N ASN A 54 -6.14 17.52 4.08
CA ASN A 54 -7.58 17.32 3.99
C ASN A 54 -7.97 15.83 3.91
N ALA A 55 -7.15 14.98 3.26
CA ALA A 55 -7.42 13.55 3.15
C ALA A 55 -7.31 12.81 4.50
N VAL A 56 -6.41 13.27 5.39
CA VAL A 56 -6.23 12.66 6.71
C VAL A 56 -7.13 13.26 7.80
N LYS A 57 -7.84 14.36 7.51
CA LYS A 57 -8.65 15.06 8.50
C LYS A 57 -9.75 14.16 9.08
N GLY A 58 -9.86 14.12 10.40
CA GLY A 58 -10.81 13.25 11.11
C GLY A 58 -10.37 11.78 11.19
N THR A 59 -9.14 11.46 10.76
CA THR A 59 -8.54 10.12 10.90
C THR A 59 -7.41 10.14 11.92
N VAL A 60 -6.96 8.95 12.31
CA VAL A 60 -5.78 8.78 13.18
C VAL A 60 -4.50 9.34 12.57
N TRP A 61 -4.47 9.50 11.24
CA TRP A 61 -3.34 10.01 10.47
C TRP A 61 -3.26 11.54 10.46
N GLU A 62 -4.26 12.25 10.99
CA GLU A 62 -4.27 13.72 11.05
C GLU A 62 -3.08 14.29 11.83
N LYS A 63 -2.59 13.56 12.84
CA LYS A 63 -1.38 13.93 13.60
C LYS A 63 -0.08 13.62 12.87
N TYR A 64 -0.14 12.79 11.82
CA TYR A 64 1.03 12.25 11.11
C TYR A 64 0.87 12.34 9.58
N PRO A 65 0.56 13.52 9.01
CA PRO A 65 0.25 13.67 7.58
C PRO A 65 1.46 13.33 6.68
N GLU A 66 2.68 13.62 7.15
CA GLU A 66 3.90 13.28 6.41
C GLU A 66 4.18 11.78 6.41
N GLN A 67 3.94 11.10 7.52
CA GLN A 67 4.08 9.64 7.62
C GLN A 67 3.01 8.94 6.77
N TYR A 68 1.77 9.42 6.82
CA TYR A 68 0.70 8.97 5.92
C TYR A 68 1.15 9.07 4.46
N ARG A 69 1.64 10.24 4.03
CA ARG A 69 2.09 10.45 2.66
C ARG A 69 3.23 9.52 2.25
N ARG A 70 4.24 9.35 3.11
CA ARG A 70 5.39 8.48 2.84
C ARG A 70 4.96 7.02 2.75
N LEU A 71 4.14 6.58 3.68
CA LEU A 71 3.65 5.20 3.72
C LEU A 71 2.71 4.91 2.53
N LEU A 72 1.82 5.85 2.18
CA LEU A 72 0.98 5.78 0.99
C LEU A 72 1.82 5.67 -0.30
N ALA A 73 2.93 6.40 -0.39
CA ALA A 73 3.82 6.33 -1.54
C ALA A 73 4.58 5.00 -1.64
N ILE A 74 4.92 4.37 -0.51
CA ILE A 74 5.61 3.07 -0.46
C ILE A 74 4.64 1.92 -0.78
N VAL A 75 3.46 1.95 -0.17
CA VAL A 75 2.53 0.81 -0.16
C VAL A 75 1.51 0.90 -1.30
N GLY A 76 1.25 2.11 -1.83
CA GLY A 76 0.22 2.38 -2.83
C GLY A 76 -1.18 2.48 -2.22
N SER A 77 -2.08 3.23 -2.87
CA SER A 77 -3.39 3.59 -2.29
C SER A 77 -4.27 2.39 -1.92
N LEU A 78 -4.43 1.42 -2.82
CA LEU A 78 -5.30 0.25 -2.58
C LEU A 78 -4.83 -0.59 -1.40
N SER A 79 -3.51 -0.81 -1.29
CA SER A 79 -2.96 -1.56 -0.15
C SER A 79 -2.97 -0.71 1.11
N PHE A 80 -2.77 0.61 1.00
CA PHE A 80 -2.86 1.49 2.14
C PHE A 80 -4.24 1.42 2.79
N ASP A 81 -5.30 1.60 2.03
CA ASP A 81 -6.67 1.58 2.56
C ASP A 81 -7.02 0.22 3.18
N ALA A 82 -6.60 -0.88 2.54
CA ALA A 82 -6.87 -2.24 3.02
C ALA A 82 -6.17 -2.57 4.36
N TRP A 83 -4.94 -2.09 4.57
CA TRP A 83 -4.13 -2.49 5.73
C TRP A 83 -4.05 -1.41 6.83
N PHE A 84 -4.07 -0.14 6.43
CA PHE A 84 -3.88 1.00 7.32
C PHE A 84 -5.17 1.80 7.59
N GLY A 85 -6.25 1.53 6.85
CA GLY A 85 -7.57 2.11 7.10
C GLY A 85 -8.24 1.62 8.40
N SER A 86 -7.87 0.42 8.86
CA SER A 86 -8.33 -0.15 10.13
C SER A 86 -7.48 0.26 11.34
N VAL A 87 -6.49 1.13 11.17
CA VAL A 87 -5.73 1.68 12.30
C VAL A 87 -6.64 2.64 13.08
N ARG A 88 -6.75 2.39 14.38
CA ARG A 88 -7.62 3.13 15.33
C ARG A 88 -6.82 4.03 16.26
N SER A 89 -5.54 3.77 16.45
CA SER A 89 -4.64 4.67 17.19
C SER A 89 -3.20 4.56 16.71
N ILE A 90 -2.49 5.68 16.76
CA ILE A 90 -1.07 5.82 16.46
C ILE A 90 -0.43 6.65 17.57
N GLU A 91 0.53 6.06 18.28
CA GLU A 91 1.29 6.73 19.33
C GLU A 91 2.78 6.45 19.15
N VAL A 92 3.61 7.49 19.25
CA VAL A 92 5.07 7.38 19.21
C VAL A 92 5.62 7.80 20.56
N LYS A 93 6.34 6.89 21.22
CA LYS A 93 6.92 7.12 22.54
C LYS A 93 8.24 6.36 22.65
N ASP A 94 9.27 7.00 23.21
CA ASP A 94 10.56 6.38 23.53
C ASP A 94 11.13 5.53 22.38
N ASP A 95 11.22 6.12 21.19
CA ASP A 95 11.73 5.48 19.96
C ASP A 95 10.94 4.22 19.53
N SER A 96 9.69 4.15 19.97
CA SER A 96 8.78 3.05 19.70
C SER A 96 7.47 3.56 19.12
N LEU A 97 6.99 2.90 18.07
CA LEU A 97 5.67 3.13 17.49
C LEU A 97 4.68 2.12 18.04
N TYR A 98 3.54 2.60 18.50
CA TYR A 98 2.41 1.81 18.97
C TYR A 98 1.21 2.04 18.05
N LEU A 99 0.74 0.96 17.43
CA LEU A 99 -0.44 0.96 16.57
C LEU A 99 -1.54 0.10 17.21
N ILE A 100 -2.76 0.61 17.19
CA ILE A 100 -3.96 -0.18 17.54
C ILE A 100 -4.77 -0.40 16.27
N VAL A 101 -5.12 -1.65 15.99
CA VAL A 101 -5.96 -2.07 14.87
C VAL A 101 -7.21 -2.82 15.33
N GLU A 102 -8.15 -3.03 14.42
CA GLU A 102 -9.43 -3.67 14.76
C GLU A 102 -9.27 -5.13 15.20
N ASP A 103 -8.63 -5.96 14.38
CA ASP A 103 -8.59 -7.41 14.57
C ASP A 103 -7.15 -7.98 14.54
N GLU A 104 -7.02 -9.22 15.02
CA GLU A 104 -5.74 -9.94 15.03
C GLU A 104 -5.19 -10.26 13.63
N PHE A 105 -6.04 -10.41 12.62
CA PHE A 105 -5.58 -10.69 11.25
C PHE A 105 -4.80 -9.51 10.68
N ILE A 106 -5.31 -8.29 10.81
CA ILE A 106 -4.62 -7.07 10.41
C ILE A 106 -3.33 -6.88 11.21
N LYS A 107 -3.37 -7.09 12.53
CA LYS A 107 -2.17 -6.98 13.37
C LYS A 107 -1.05 -7.88 12.85
N ASN A 108 -1.38 -9.15 12.57
CA ASN A 108 -0.40 -10.12 12.08
C ASN A 108 0.10 -9.75 10.68
N ALA A 109 -0.79 -9.30 9.79
CA ALA A 109 -0.43 -8.87 8.44
C ALA A 109 0.51 -7.66 8.46
N LEU A 110 0.18 -6.62 9.24
CA LEU A 110 1.00 -5.42 9.38
C LEU A 110 2.37 -5.73 9.99
N SER A 111 2.40 -6.57 11.04
CA SER A 111 3.64 -6.95 11.71
C SER A 111 4.56 -7.75 10.79
N ALA A 112 4.01 -8.67 10.00
CA ALA A 112 4.80 -9.52 9.12
C ALA A 112 5.28 -8.79 7.86
N ARG A 113 4.45 -7.92 7.27
CA ARG A 113 4.71 -7.34 5.94
C ARG A 113 5.27 -5.92 5.98
N TYR A 114 4.89 -5.11 6.98
CA TYR A 114 5.14 -3.67 6.95
C TYR A 114 5.94 -3.15 8.15
N SER A 115 6.44 -4.03 9.02
CA SER A 115 7.21 -3.60 10.20
C SER A 115 8.45 -2.78 9.83
N LYS A 116 9.13 -3.10 8.73
CA LYS A 116 10.34 -2.37 8.28
C LYS A 116 9.99 -0.98 7.75
N GLU A 117 8.96 -0.89 6.93
CA GLU A 117 8.43 0.33 6.35
C GLU A 117 7.94 1.27 7.46
N LEU A 118 7.24 0.73 8.46
CA LEU A 118 6.78 1.50 9.62
C LEU A 118 7.94 2.06 10.44
N LYS A 119 8.97 1.25 10.74
CA LYS A 119 10.19 1.73 11.40
C LYS A 119 10.85 2.86 10.63
N HIS A 120 11.00 2.69 9.32
CA HIS A 120 11.63 3.68 8.47
C HIS A 120 10.82 4.98 8.39
N VAL A 121 9.52 4.89 8.16
CA VAL A 121 8.62 6.05 7.99
C VAL A 121 8.51 6.85 9.28
N PHE A 122 8.37 6.19 10.43
CA PHE A 122 8.27 6.85 11.73
C PHE A 122 9.63 7.15 12.37
N SER A 123 10.73 6.66 11.79
CA SER A 123 12.08 6.80 12.33
C SER A 123 12.17 6.29 13.78
N VAL A 124 11.70 5.05 13.98
CA VAL A 124 11.66 4.37 15.28
C VAL A 124 12.43 3.05 15.26
N GLU A 125 12.99 2.64 16.40
CA GLU A 125 13.65 1.33 16.54
C GLU A 125 12.64 0.19 16.59
N LYS A 126 11.51 0.38 17.29
CA LYS A 126 10.54 -0.68 17.60
C LYS A 126 9.14 -0.32 17.14
N VAL A 127 8.39 -1.34 16.73
CA VAL A 127 6.98 -1.23 16.31
C VAL A 127 6.20 -2.29 17.07
N PHE A 128 5.16 -1.84 17.77
CA PHE A 128 4.22 -2.65 18.51
C PHE A 128 2.84 -2.47 17.89
N ILE A 129 2.22 -3.58 17.48
CA ILE A 129 0.89 -3.57 16.88
C ILE A 129 -0.02 -4.45 17.73
N ASN A 130 -1.08 -3.85 18.27
CA ASN A 130 -2.06 -4.50 19.12
C ASN A 130 -3.44 -4.47 18.43
N SER A 131 -4.24 -5.51 18.64
CA SER A 131 -5.64 -5.53 18.21
C SER A 131 -6.54 -5.08 19.36
N LEU A 132 -7.75 -4.62 19.04
CA LEU A 132 -8.78 -4.34 20.04
C LEU A 132 -9.38 -5.62 20.64
N GLU A 133 -9.29 -6.75 19.94
CA GLU A 133 -9.76 -8.06 20.39
C GLU A 133 -8.98 -8.61 21.59
N ASN A 134 -7.78 -8.10 21.87
CA ASN A 134 -6.92 -8.54 22.97
C ASN A 134 -7.24 -7.90 24.34
N ARG A 135 -8.51 -7.59 24.61
CA ARG A 135 -8.99 -7.18 25.94
C ARG A 135 -9.69 -8.34 26.64
N ASP A 136 -8.93 -9.36 27.01
CA ASP A 136 -9.29 -10.36 28.03
C ASP A 136 -8.04 -10.83 28.78
#